data_AF-A0A0Q7EQR9-F1
#
_entry.id   AF-A0A0Q7EQR9-F1
#
_cell.length_a   1.000
_cell.length_b   1.000
_cell.length_c   1.000
_cell.angle_alpha   90.00
_cell.angle_beta   90.00
_cell.angle_gamma   90.00
#
_symmetry.space_group_name_H-M   'P 1'
#
loop_
_entity.id
_entity.type
_entity.pdbx_description
1 polymer ?
#
loop_
_entity_poly.entity_id
_entity_poly.type
_entity_poly.pdbx_seq_one_letter_code
_entity_poly.pdbx_strand_id
1 'polypeptide(L)'
;MTTVTVNFSQAALTTLEAHRAAHPTATLAGEVEKFIKAGYNFTATHSVYASGSLAGPEGYLDYPDGTFQTFAGLVNTAPGASSGTFSAGSLEEHVSGSYRQVYDGQLNFGYTASAGKYLITAKGGTFSTLTLQQLITSGSAGYDSTIGNTVLKAHGAIVSDGNNFSGVIDTLSRTTELFEQGGRITGSFNLTGDATAISQNAASATVSGTLTSYAQYYTDGSSALISGAAMAVSGSTVANEQQLLANAANFGGDDVIGITLPANVGNDWLIASGAGNDRISITGGGAHLAVNGGSGRDTVVLNDYGHAINGGEGVDTAVFAGARASYAVAAVAGGYTVGAAAGGAVNTLSNMERIQFADSSLALDVTGSAGQLFRLYQSAFNRAPDMLGAGFWLKAMDNGATLEQIAAGFTQAPEFVALYGSAANTDRATLITKLYQNALEREPEPGAVDFWLSVLERGVTVPQVMLGFSESPESQGLNAGLIANGYAYTPFA
;
A
#
# COMPACT_ATOMS: atom_id res chain seq x y z
N MET A 1 -9.19 -6.61 -3.60
CA MET A 1 -9.49 -5.56 -2.63
C MET A 1 -8.76 -5.86 -1.34
N THR A 2 -7.59 -5.26 -1.25
CA THR A 2 -6.82 -5.04 -0.04
C THR A 2 -7.55 -4.00 0.81
N THR A 3 -7.51 -4.16 2.12
CA THR A 3 -7.99 -3.15 3.07
C THR A 3 -6.88 -2.81 4.04
N VAL A 4 -6.60 -1.52 4.18
CA VAL A 4 -5.62 -0.96 5.11
C VAL A 4 -6.34 -0.11 6.15
N THR A 5 -5.96 -0.28 7.41
CA THR A 5 -6.35 0.61 8.51
C THR A 5 -5.14 0.87 9.38
N VAL A 6 -4.64 2.10 9.36
CA VAL A 6 -3.60 2.57 10.29
C VAL A 6 -4.22 3.64 11.19
N ASN A 7 -4.07 3.46 12.49
CA ASN A 7 -4.51 4.40 13.49
C ASN A 7 -3.44 4.51 14.58
N PHE A 8 -2.76 5.65 14.63
CA PHE A 8 -1.72 5.91 15.62
C PHE A 8 -2.03 7.12 16.49
N SER A 9 -1.91 6.95 17.80
CA SER A 9 -1.80 8.07 18.72
C SER A 9 -0.41 8.70 18.63
N GLN A 10 -0.27 9.94 19.13
CA GLN A 10 1.03 10.61 19.21
C GLN A 10 2.02 9.83 20.07
N ALA A 11 1.55 9.31 21.21
CA ALA A 11 2.39 8.58 22.15
C ALA A 11 2.92 7.28 21.52
N ALA A 12 2.04 6.51 20.88
CA ALA A 12 2.44 5.27 20.22
C ALA A 12 3.43 5.54 19.09
N LEU A 13 3.15 6.50 18.21
CA LEU A 13 4.02 6.77 17.08
C LEU A 13 5.41 7.26 17.55
N THR A 14 5.47 8.16 18.53
CA THR A 14 6.76 8.64 19.08
C THR A 14 7.58 7.50 19.71
N THR A 15 6.96 6.64 20.51
CA THR A 15 7.65 5.47 21.09
C THR A 15 8.11 4.49 20.02
N LEU A 16 7.26 4.21 19.02
CA LEU A 16 7.55 3.30 17.92
C LEU A 16 8.72 3.80 17.05
N GLU A 17 8.72 5.07 16.68
CA GLU A 17 9.77 5.68 15.87
C GLU A 17 11.11 5.71 16.63
N ALA A 18 11.09 6.05 17.93
CA ALA A 18 12.28 5.99 18.77
C ALA A 18 12.82 4.55 18.88
N HIS A 19 11.93 3.56 19.04
CA HIS A 19 12.30 2.15 19.08
C HIS A 19 12.92 1.69 17.76
N ARG A 20 12.32 2.02 16.62
CA ARG A 20 12.84 1.71 15.28
C ARG A 20 14.17 2.39 14.99
N ALA A 21 14.40 3.61 15.48
CA ALA A 21 15.68 4.29 15.32
C ALA A 21 16.81 3.62 16.14
N ALA A 22 16.48 3.04 17.29
CA ALA A 22 17.43 2.34 18.15
C ALA A 22 17.69 0.89 17.72
N HIS A 23 16.79 0.28 16.95
CA HIS A 23 16.85 -1.14 16.57
C HIS A 23 16.91 -1.31 15.05
N PRO A 24 17.92 -2.03 14.51
CA PRO A 24 17.97 -2.35 13.10
C PRO A 24 16.69 -3.05 12.64
N THR A 25 16.21 -2.67 11.46
CA THR A 25 14.97 -3.22 10.92
C THR A 25 15.13 -4.71 10.61
N ALA A 26 14.28 -5.53 11.20
CA ALA A 26 14.37 -6.98 11.03
C ALA A 26 13.75 -7.42 9.69
N THR A 27 14.53 -8.12 8.89
CA THR A 27 14.04 -8.75 7.66
C THR A 27 13.33 -10.06 7.97
N LEU A 28 12.49 -10.54 7.04
CA LEU A 28 11.81 -11.84 7.20
C LEU A 28 12.80 -13.00 7.39
N ALA A 29 13.93 -13.01 6.67
CA ALA A 29 14.97 -14.01 6.90
C ALA A 29 15.55 -13.88 8.31
N GLY A 30 15.88 -12.66 8.75
CA GLY A 30 16.42 -12.41 10.09
C GLY A 30 15.49 -12.88 11.22
N GLU A 31 14.17 -12.73 11.07
CA GLU A 31 13.20 -13.23 12.06
C GLU A 31 13.19 -14.76 12.16
N VAL A 32 13.27 -15.46 11.02
CA VAL A 32 13.35 -16.93 10.97
C VAL A 32 14.67 -17.42 11.56
N GLU A 33 15.77 -16.73 11.27
CA GLU A 33 17.10 -17.10 11.74
C GLU A 33 17.25 -17.07 13.26
N LYS A 34 16.42 -16.30 13.99
CA LYS A 34 16.41 -16.32 15.45
C LYS A 34 16.12 -17.71 16.02
N PHE A 35 15.15 -18.42 15.44
CA PHE A 35 14.82 -19.79 15.86
C PHE A 35 15.98 -20.76 15.59
N ILE A 36 16.64 -20.61 14.43
CA ILE A 36 17.74 -21.48 14.01
C ILE A 36 18.95 -21.28 14.92
N LYS A 37 19.33 -20.01 15.15
CA LYS A 37 20.49 -19.66 15.98
C LYS A 37 20.30 -20.07 17.44
N ALA A 38 19.10 -19.92 17.99
CA ALA A 38 18.81 -20.35 19.35
C ALA A 38 18.96 -21.88 19.50
N GLY A 39 18.34 -22.68 18.64
CA GLY A 39 18.47 -24.15 18.67
C GLY A 39 19.90 -24.67 18.42
N TYR A 40 20.62 -24.06 17.46
CA TYR A 40 22.02 -24.41 17.23
C TYR A 40 22.90 -24.09 18.43
N ASN A 41 22.74 -22.89 19.02
CA ASN A 41 23.50 -22.49 20.20
C ASN A 41 23.23 -23.44 21.37
N PHE A 42 21.97 -23.87 21.57
CA PHE A 42 21.63 -24.89 22.56
C PHE A 42 22.47 -26.15 22.35
N THR A 43 22.42 -26.72 21.15
CA THR A 43 23.11 -27.97 20.82
C THR A 43 24.63 -27.83 20.94
N ALA A 44 25.19 -26.70 20.52
CA ALA A 44 26.62 -26.45 20.54
C ALA A 44 27.20 -26.33 21.96
N THR A 45 26.45 -25.78 22.92
CA THR A 45 26.91 -25.62 24.31
C THR A 45 26.46 -26.75 25.24
N HIS A 46 25.46 -27.55 24.85
CA HIS A 46 24.85 -28.61 25.68
C HIS A 46 24.97 -30.00 25.05
N SER A 47 26.20 -30.43 24.74
CA SER A 47 26.47 -31.73 24.11
C SER A 47 26.42 -32.93 25.07
N VAL A 48 26.37 -32.70 26.38
CA VAL A 48 26.42 -33.74 27.42
C VAL A 48 25.44 -33.40 28.54
N TYR A 49 24.45 -34.27 28.76
CA TYR A 49 23.53 -34.15 29.90
C TYR A 49 24.08 -34.79 31.18
N ALA A 50 23.65 -34.28 32.33
CA ALA A 50 24.01 -34.75 33.67
C ALA A 50 23.05 -35.85 34.18
N SER A 51 21.76 -35.69 33.91
CA SER A 51 20.69 -36.66 34.19
C SER A 51 19.64 -36.63 33.09
N GLY A 52 18.84 -37.69 32.98
CA GLY A 52 17.76 -37.71 32.01
C GLY A 52 17.07 -39.06 31.90
N SER A 53 15.91 -39.04 31.26
CA SER A 53 15.15 -40.23 30.85
C SER A 53 14.69 -40.06 29.41
N LEU A 54 14.97 -41.06 28.59
CA LEU A 54 14.44 -41.20 27.22
C LEU A 54 13.44 -42.37 27.15
N ALA A 55 12.79 -42.70 28.26
CA ALA A 55 11.67 -43.63 28.29
C ALA A 55 10.38 -42.85 27.98
N GLY A 56 9.62 -43.29 26.98
CA GLY A 56 8.37 -42.64 26.61
C GLY A 56 7.25 -42.83 27.63
N PRO A 57 6.18 -42.03 27.57
CA PRO A 57 5.88 -41.01 26.55
C PRO A 57 6.45 -39.62 26.85
N GLU A 58 6.99 -39.39 28.05
CA GLU A 58 7.60 -38.11 28.45
C GLU A 58 9.09 -38.32 28.74
N GLY A 59 9.95 -37.54 28.08
CA GLY A 59 11.39 -37.56 28.30
C GLY A 59 11.90 -36.25 28.86
N TYR A 60 13.06 -36.30 29.51
CA TYR A 60 13.76 -35.10 29.98
C TYR A 60 15.26 -35.31 29.99
N LEU A 61 16.02 -34.23 29.80
CA LEU A 61 17.48 -34.20 29.94
C LEU A 61 17.86 -32.94 30.70
N ASP A 62 18.62 -33.07 31.78
CA ASP A 62 19.13 -31.95 32.58
C ASP A 62 20.62 -31.74 32.29
N TYR A 63 21.03 -30.49 32.18
CA TYR A 63 22.41 -30.11 31.92
C TYR A 63 23.07 -29.49 33.16
N PRO A 64 24.42 -29.56 33.27
CA PRO A 64 25.14 -29.11 34.47
C PRO A 64 24.94 -27.64 34.87
N ASP A 65 24.55 -26.79 33.93
CA ASP A 65 24.32 -25.35 34.11
C ASP A 65 22.87 -25.01 34.50
N GLY A 66 22.02 -26.02 34.72
CA GLY A 66 20.60 -25.84 35.05
C GLY A 66 19.69 -25.64 33.83
N THR A 67 20.25 -25.70 32.63
CA THR A 67 19.50 -25.82 31.37
C THR A 67 18.86 -27.21 31.29
N PHE A 68 17.71 -27.33 30.63
CA PHE A 68 17.07 -28.64 30.44
C PHE A 68 16.36 -28.76 29.08
N GLN A 69 16.13 -30.01 28.67
CA GLN A 69 15.21 -30.38 27.60
C GLN A 69 14.07 -31.23 28.13
N THR A 70 12.87 -31.05 27.58
CA THR A 70 11.76 -32.00 27.76
C THR A 70 11.20 -32.44 26.42
N PHE A 71 10.70 -33.67 26.37
CA PHE A 71 10.18 -34.31 25.17
C PHE A 71 8.79 -34.85 25.46
N ALA A 72 7.80 -34.44 24.67
CA ALA A 72 6.44 -34.96 24.78
C ALA A 72 6.11 -35.91 23.61
N GLY A 73 5.34 -36.95 23.89
CA GLY A 73 5.01 -37.99 22.89
C GLY A 73 6.25 -38.76 22.42
N LEU A 74 7.21 -38.99 23.32
CA LEU A 74 8.47 -39.67 23.02
C LEU A 74 8.24 -41.15 22.74
N VAL A 75 8.85 -41.65 21.66
CA VAL A 75 8.85 -43.08 21.28
C VAL A 75 10.29 -43.56 21.16
N ASN A 76 10.71 -44.42 22.09
CA ASN A 76 12.01 -45.09 22.09
C ASN A 76 11.80 -46.60 22.27
N THR A 77 12.18 -47.40 21.27
CA THR A 77 11.97 -48.86 21.28
C THR A 77 13.06 -49.63 21.99
N ALA A 78 14.14 -48.98 22.42
CA ALA A 78 15.25 -49.60 23.14
C ALA A 78 15.76 -48.70 24.29
N PRO A 79 14.89 -48.32 25.25
CA PRO A 79 15.29 -47.44 26.34
C PRO A 79 16.43 -48.05 27.17
N GLY A 80 17.46 -47.25 27.46
CA GLY A 80 18.65 -47.67 28.22
C GLY A 80 19.77 -48.32 27.39
N ALA A 81 19.61 -48.46 26.07
CA ALA A 81 20.71 -48.89 25.20
C ALA A 81 21.86 -47.87 25.22
N SER A 82 23.09 -48.32 24.93
CA SER A 82 24.25 -47.44 24.82
C SER A 82 24.21 -46.59 23.54
N SER A 83 23.38 -46.90 22.56
CA SER A 83 23.07 -46.03 21.44
C SER A 83 21.76 -46.44 20.79
N GLY A 84 21.13 -45.52 20.06
CA GLY A 84 19.89 -45.80 19.36
C GLY A 84 19.26 -44.55 18.76
N THR A 85 17.99 -44.65 18.40
CA THR A 85 17.16 -43.55 17.91
C THR A 85 15.85 -43.47 18.68
N PHE A 86 15.28 -42.27 18.76
CA PHE A 86 13.93 -42.06 19.27
C PHE A 86 13.27 -40.92 18.50
N SER A 87 11.94 -40.83 18.59
CA SER A 87 11.19 -39.67 18.10
C SER A 87 10.42 -38.98 19.22
N ALA A 88 10.01 -37.73 19.00
CA ALA A 88 9.14 -36.98 19.89
C ALA A 88 8.15 -36.13 19.10
N GLY A 89 6.96 -35.92 19.67
CA GLY A 89 5.95 -35.01 19.13
C GLY A 89 6.25 -33.54 19.44
N SER A 90 6.99 -33.29 20.52
CA SER A 90 7.46 -31.94 20.89
C SER A 90 8.82 -32.02 21.59
N LEU A 91 9.63 -30.98 21.41
CA LEU A 91 10.86 -30.71 22.16
C LEU A 91 10.75 -29.32 22.76
N GLU A 92 11.01 -29.19 24.05
CA GLU A 92 11.27 -27.91 24.70
C GLU A 92 12.72 -27.84 25.14
N GLU A 93 13.37 -26.73 24.81
CA GLU A 93 14.71 -26.33 25.26
C GLU A 93 14.55 -25.12 26.19
N HIS A 94 15.07 -25.21 27.41
CA HIS A 94 14.93 -24.16 28.41
C HIS A 94 16.29 -23.72 28.94
N VAL A 95 16.71 -22.50 28.60
CA VAL A 95 17.96 -21.88 29.06
C VAL A 95 17.62 -20.78 30.07
N SER A 96 17.85 -21.08 31.35
CA SER A 96 17.50 -20.20 32.47
C SER A 96 18.05 -18.78 32.30
N GLY A 97 17.18 -17.77 32.43
CA GLY A 97 17.54 -16.35 32.30
C GLY A 97 17.83 -15.88 30.87
N SER A 98 17.60 -16.73 29.87
CA SER A 98 17.90 -16.43 28.46
C SER A 98 16.67 -16.65 27.57
N TYR A 99 16.30 -17.90 27.27
CA TYR A 99 15.15 -18.20 26.42
C TYR A 99 14.57 -19.59 26.67
N ARG A 100 13.33 -19.77 26.22
CA ARG A 100 12.65 -21.05 26.05
C ARG A 100 12.30 -21.23 24.58
N GLN A 101 12.72 -22.33 23.98
CA GLN A 101 12.39 -22.69 22.61
C GLN A 101 11.59 -23.98 22.56
N VAL A 102 10.50 -24.01 21.79
CA VAL A 102 9.64 -25.18 21.63
C VAL A 102 9.48 -25.51 20.16
N TYR A 103 9.61 -26.79 19.84
CA TYR A 103 9.42 -27.36 18.52
C TYR A 103 8.27 -28.35 18.59
N ASP A 104 7.19 -28.12 17.86
CA ASP A 104 6.07 -29.07 17.79
C ASP A 104 6.02 -29.72 16.40
N GLY A 105 5.92 -31.04 16.32
CA GLY A 105 5.86 -31.77 15.06
C GLY A 105 6.16 -33.26 15.19
N GLN A 106 7.05 -33.77 14.34
CA GLN A 106 7.60 -35.13 14.42
C GLN A 106 9.11 -35.05 14.32
N LEU A 107 9.76 -35.08 15.48
CA LEU A 107 11.19 -34.85 15.63
C LEU A 107 11.92 -36.18 15.79
N ASN A 108 13.02 -36.38 15.09
CA ASN A 108 13.81 -37.60 15.16
C ASN A 108 15.21 -37.32 15.71
N PHE A 109 15.68 -38.18 16.59
CA PHE A 109 16.96 -38.03 17.27
C PHE A 109 17.73 -39.35 17.29
N GLY A 110 19.05 -39.24 17.26
CA GLY A 110 19.97 -40.30 17.65
C GLY A 110 20.55 -40.01 19.03
N TYR A 111 20.92 -41.06 19.76
CA TYR A 111 21.68 -40.94 21.00
C TYR A 111 22.82 -41.95 21.05
N THR A 112 23.93 -41.59 21.71
CA THR A 112 25.08 -42.47 21.95
C THR A 112 25.69 -42.19 23.32
N ALA A 113 25.99 -43.25 24.06
CA ALA A 113 26.70 -43.26 25.32
C ALA A 113 28.21 -43.40 25.06
N SER A 114 28.99 -42.45 25.54
CA SER A 114 30.44 -42.45 25.51
C SER A 114 30.98 -42.11 26.90
N ALA A 115 31.71 -43.03 27.53
CA ALA A 115 32.31 -42.85 28.86
C ALA A 115 31.34 -42.34 29.96
N GLY A 116 30.09 -42.84 29.97
CA GLY A 116 29.05 -42.43 30.92
C GLY A 116 28.39 -41.08 30.60
N LYS A 117 28.76 -40.44 29.49
CA LYS A 117 28.14 -39.24 28.93
C LYS A 117 27.28 -39.64 27.74
N TYR A 118 26.13 -39.02 27.57
CA TYR A 118 25.24 -39.33 26.47
C TYR A 118 25.09 -38.10 25.57
N LEU A 119 25.32 -38.31 24.28
CA LEU A 119 25.23 -37.31 23.22
C LEU A 119 23.89 -37.49 22.49
N ILE A 120 23.17 -36.39 22.26
CA ILE A 120 22.00 -36.33 21.37
C ILE A 120 22.43 -35.76 20.02
N THR A 121 21.88 -36.30 18.93
CA THR A 121 22.10 -35.77 17.58
C THR A 121 20.76 -35.66 16.86
N ALA A 122 20.43 -34.48 16.34
CA ALA A 122 19.25 -34.30 15.51
C ALA A 122 19.34 -35.16 14.23
N LYS A 123 18.26 -35.86 13.90
CA LYS A 123 18.12 -36.68 12.68
C LYS A 123 17.05 -36.15 11.74
N GLY A 124 16.66 -34.89 11.94
CA GLY A 124 15.62 -34.24 11.14
C GLY A 124 14.21 -34.60 11.60
N GLY A 125 13.24 -34.37 10.73
CA GLY A 125 11.83 -34.51 11.05
C GLY A 125 10.99 -33.41 10.43
N THR A 126 9.78 -33.24 10.95
CA THR A 126 8.87 -32.17 10.55
C THR A 126 8.55 -31.25 11.72
N PHE A 127 8.38 -29.97 11.43
CA PHE A 127 7.96 -28.94 12.37
C PHE A 127 6.66 -28.33 11.88
N SER A 128 5.71 -28.20 12.79
CA SER A 128 4.43 -27.53 12.60
C SER A 128 4.38 -26.16 13.27
N THR A 129 5.07 -26.03 14.40
CA THR A 129 5.19 -24.78 15.14
C THR A 129 6.59 -24.68 15.75
N LEU A 130 7.18 -23.50 15.67
CA LEU A 130 8.33 -23.11 16.47
C LEU A 130 7.96 -21.93 17.35
N THR A 131 8.24 -22.01 18.63
CA THR A 131 8.05 -20.91 19.58
C THR A 131 9.39 -20.56 20.21
N LEU A 132 9.76 -19.28 20.23
CA LEU A 132 10.95 -18.77 20.90
C LEU A 132 10.52 -17.65 21.84
N GLN A 133 10.64 -17.89 23.13
CA GLN A 133 10.30 -16.97 24.20
C GLN A 133 11.55 -16.48 24.90
N GLN A 134 11.72 -15.16 25.03
CA GLN A 134 12.77 -14.59 25.88
C GLN A 134 12.39 -14.70 27.36
N LEU A 135 13.39 -14.96 28.19
CA LEU A 135 13.27 -15.10 29.65
C LEU A 135 14.27 -14.19 30.37
N ILE A 136 14.52 -13.00 29.82
CA ILE A 136 15.50 -12.06 30.34
C ILE A 136 14.88 -11.31 31.52
N THR A 137 15.65 -11.15 32.60
CA THR A 137 15.18 -10.43 33.78
C THR A 137 15.06 -8.93 33.48
N SER A 138 13.96 -8.30 33.89
CA SER A 138 13.77 -6.86 33.71
C SER A 138 14.93 -6.07 34.32
N GLY A 139 15.49 -5.13 33.54
CA GLY A 139 16.63 -4.30 33.94
C GLY A 139 18.01 -4.94 33.77
N SER A 140 18.10 -6.22 33.39
CA SER A 140 19.39 -6.82 33.03
C SER A 140 19.80 -6.47 31.59
N ALA A 141 21.09 -6.64 31.27
CA ALA A 141 21.58 -6.47 29.90
C ALA A 141 20.81 -7.38 28.93
N GLY A 142 20.39 -6.84 27.78
CA GLY A 142 19.61 -7.55 26.78
C GLY A 142 18.09 -7.48 26.96
N TYR A 143 17.59 -6.94 28.08
CA TYR A 143 16.16 -6.63 28.25
C TYR A 143 15.82 -5.34 27.50
N ASP A 144 14.84 -5.38 26.60
CA ASP A 144 14.35 -4.19 25.91
C ASP A 144 13.36 -3.44 26.82
N SER A 145 13.72 -2.25 27.28
CA SER A 145 12.85 -1.46 28.17
C SER A 145 11.58 -0.90 27.50
N THR A 146 11.47 -0.99 26.18
CA THR A 146 10.30 -0.51 25.41
C THR A 146 9.29 -1.62 25.19
N ILE A 147 9.74 -2.78 24.71
CA ILE A 147 8.86 -3.91 24.37
C ILE A 147 8.93 -5.08 25.37
N GLY A 148 9.95 -5.13 26.22
CA GLY A 148 10.16 -6.21 27.18
C GLY A 148 10.57 -7.53 26.52
N ASN A 149 10.32 -8.66 27.19
CA ASN A 149 10.54 -9.96 26.55
C ASN A 149 9.56 -10.19 25.41
N THR A 150 10.01 -10.94 24.42
CA THR A 150 9.20 -11.31 23.26
C THR A 150 8.90 -12.80 23.23
N VAL A 151 7.74 -13.15 22.68
CA VAL A 151 7.42 -14.52 22.23
C VAL A 151 7.23 -14.47 20.72
N LEU A 152 8.18 -15.05 19.99
CA LEU A 152 8.11 -15.28 18.56
C LEU A 152 7.50 -16.65 18.29
N LYS A 153 6.60 -16.73 17.33
CA LYS A 153 6.01 -18.00 16.89
C LYS A 153 5.92 -18.07 15.37
N ALA A 154 6.46 -19.14 14.81
CA ALA A 154 6.29 -19.53 13.42
C ALA A 154 5.37 -20.76 13.35
N HIS A 155 4.41 -20.74 12.44
CA HIS A 155 3.50 -21.86 12.16
C HIS A 155 3.54 -22.22 10.68
N GLY A 156 3.58 -23.51 10.37
CA GLY A 156 3.62 -23.99 8.99
C GLY A 156 3.94 -25.47 8.88
N ALA A 157 4.61 -25.85 7.80
CA ALA A 157 5.12 -27.20 7.56
C ALA A 157 6.56 -27.11 7.08
N ILE A 158 7.51 -27.40 7.97
CA ILE A 158 8.93 -27.41 7.68
C ILE A 158 9.45 -28.84 7.81
N VAL A 159 10.31 -29.26 6.90
CA VAL A 159 11.05 -30.53 6.95
C VAL A 159 12.52 -30.22 7.15
N SER A 160 13.20 -30.97 8.01
CA SER A 160 14.66 -30.94 8.12
C SER A 160 15.25 -32.35 8.02
N ASP A 161 16.46 -32.45 7.50
CA ASP A 161 17.28 -33.67 7.50
C ASP A 161 18.26 -33.74 8.70
N GLY A 162 18.16 -32.77 9.62
CA GLY A 162 19.08 -32.57 10.74
C GLY A 162 20.14 -31.49 10.49
N ASN A 163 20.25 -30.98 9.26
CA ASN A 163 21.07 -29.82 8.93
C ASN A 163 20.35 -28.85 7.98
N ASN A 164 19.98 -29.32 6.80
CA ASN A 164 19.19 -28.55 5.85
C ASN A 164 17.71 -28.55 6.27
N PHE A 165 17.02 -27.48 5.93
CA PHE A 165 15.57 -27.40 6.09
C PHE A 165 14.92 -26.80 4.85
N SER A 166 13.66 -27.19 4.64
CA SER A 166 12.80 -26.61 3.61
C SER A 166 11.34 -26.71 4.01
N GLY A 167 10.50 -25.80 3.53
CA GLY A 167 9.06 -25.87 3.79
C GLY A 167 8.34 -24.55 3.60
N VAL A 168 7.14 -24.45 4.18
CA VAL A 168 6.31 -23.24 4.12
C VAL A 168 5.92 -22.83 5.54
N ILE A 169 6.12 -21.57 5.88
CA ILE A 169 5.50 -20.93 7.05
C ILE A 169 4.27 -20.17 6.53
N ASP A 170 3.13 -20.36 7.19
CA ASP A 170 1.91 -19.60 6.88
C ASP A 170 1.68 -18.42 7.82
N THR A 171 2.25 -18.46 9.04
CA THR A 171 2.09 -17.42 10.05
C THR A 171 3.38 -17.19 10.80
N LEU A 172 3.79 -15.92 10.89
CA LEU A 172 4.79 -15.43 11.84
C LEU A 172 4.10 -14.46 12.78
N SER A 173 4.30 -14.64 14.09
CA SER A 173 3.72 -13.76 15.09
C SER A 173 4.73 -13.44 16.19
N ARG A 174 4.52 -12.29 16.81
CA ARG A 174 5.27 -11.79 17.95
C ARG A 174 4.28 -11.27 18.98
N THR A 175 4.51 -11.56 20.25
CA THR A 175 3.90 -10.82 21.36
C THR A 175 5.03 -10.25 22.21
N THR A 176 4.75 -9.15 22.92
CA THR A 176 5.73 -8.50 23.80
C THR A 176 5.09 -8.20 25.16
N GLU A 177 5.89 -7.98 26.19
CA GLU A 177 5.41 -7.73 27.55
C GLU A 177 4.85 -6.32 27.76
N LEU A 178 5.32 -5.34 26.98
CA LEU A 178 5.12 -3.91 27.25
C LEU A 178 4.37 -3.21 26.10
N PHE A 179 5.02 -2.26 25.42
CA PHE A 179 4.40 -1.29 24.51
C PHE A 179 3.62 -1.91 23.34
N GLU A 180 4.25 -2.89 22.65
CA GLU A 180 3.68 -3.61 21.49
C GLU A 180 2.93 -4.85 21.99
N GLN A 181 1.60 -4.86 21.96
CA GLN A 181 0.85 -6.06 22.42
C GLN A 181 1.14 -7.27 21.53
N GLY A 182 1.27 -7.05 20.22
CA GLY A 182 1.74 -8.08 19.32
C GLY A 182 1.66 -7.68 17.85
N GLY A 183 2.37 -8.46 17.05
CA GLY A 183 2.40 -8.38 15.60
C GLY A 183 2.16 -9.74 14.97
N ARG A 184 1.53 -9.77 13.81
CA ARG A 184 1.31 -10.98 13.03
C ARG A 184 1.38 -10.69 11.54
N ILE A 185 2.07 -11.55 10.81
CA ILE A 185 1.94 -11.65 9.35
C ILE A 185 1.44 -13.03 8.98
N THR A 186 0.59 -13.09 7.95
CA THR A 186 0.15 -14.35 7.36
C THR A 186 0.41 -14.38 5.88
N GLY A 187 0.53 -15.57 5.32
CA GLY A 187 0.77 -15.74 3.90
C GLY A 187 1.21 -17.15 3.56
N SER A 188 2.03 -17.25 2.53
CA SER A 188 2.75 -18.47 2.18
C SER A 188 4.20 -18.10 1.99
N PHE A 189 5.03 -18.35 3.01
CA PHE A 189 6.44 -18.05 3.03
C PHE A 189 7.23 -19.34 2.81
N ASN A 190 7.73 -19.57 1.60
CA ASN A 190 8.62 -20.68 1.30
C ASN A 190 9.98 -20.41 1.94
N LEU A 191 10.52 -21.40 2.64
CA LEU A 191 11.81 -21.33 3.31
C LEU A 191 12.71 -22.45 2.87
N THR A 192 13.99 -22.13 2.72
CA THR A 192 15.07 -23.12 2.64
C THR A 192 16.32 -22.58 3.35
N GLY A 193 17.17 -23.48 3.83
CA GLY A 193 18.46 -23.07 4.38
C GLY A 193 19.26 -24.23 4.96
N ASP A 194 20.52 -23.93 5.26
CA ASP A 194 21.44 -24.78 6.03
C ASP A 194 21.54 -24.21 7.44
N ALA A 195 21.03 -24.94 8.43
CA ALA A 195 20.98 -24.50 9.81
C ALA A 195 22.37 -24.22 10.41
N THR A 196 23.37 -25.03 10.05
CA THR A 196 24.75 -24.85 10.51
C THR A 196 25.37 -23.60 9.89
N ALA A 197 25.26 -23.44 8.57
CA ALA A 197 25.83 -22.29 7.89
C ALA A 197 25.19 -20.97 8.35
N ILE A 198 23.87 -20.95 8.54
CA ILE A 198 23.14 -19.80 9.10
C ILE A 198 23.61 -19.47 10.50
N SER A 199 23.76 -20.48 11.36
CA SER A 199 24.17 -20.27 12.75
C SER A 199 25.60 -19.77 12.90
N GLN A 200 26.47 -20.14 11.95
CA GLN A 200 27.84 -19.64 11.86
C GLN A 200 27.96 -18.32 11.09
N ASN A 201 26.83 -17.72 10.69
CA ASN A 201 26.76 -16.51 9.87
C ASN A 201 27.49 -16.63 8.52
N ALA A 202 27.59 -17.85 7.98
CA ALA A 202 28.15 -18.15 6.66
C ALA A 202 27.09 -18.10 5.54
N ALA A 203 25.81 -18.17 5.90
CA ALA A 203 24.66 -18.10 4.99
C ALA A 203 23.46 -17.41 5.68
N SER A 204 22.41 -17.16 4.91
CA SER A 204 21.12 -16.65 5.39
C SER A 204 19.99 -17.58 4.95
N ALA A 205 18.87 -17.58 5.69
CA ALA A 205 17.67 -18.30 5.27
C ALA A 205 17.13 -17.70 3.98
N THR A 206 16.85 -18.55 2.99
CA THR A 206 16.14 -18.11 1.79
C THR A 206 14.66 -18.07 2.10
N VAL A 207 14.04 -16.90 1.94
CA VAL A 207 12.59 -16.70 2.07
C VAL A 207 12.05 -16.15 0.77
N SER A 208 10.90 -16.68 0.32
CA SER A 208 10.14 -16.14 -0.80
C SER A 208 8.65 -16.43 -0.61
N GLY A 209 7.78 -15.66 -1.26
CA GLY A 209 6.37 -16.01 -1.35
C GLY A 209 5.46 -14.81 -1.27
N THR A 210 4.33 -14.96 -0.58
CA THR A 210 3.27 -13.93 -0.53
C THR A 210 2.85 -13.62 0.90
N LEU A 211 2.70 -12.33 1.22
CA LEU A 211 2.07 -11.83 2.44
C LEU A 211 0.62 -11.43 2.12
N THR A 212 -0.31 -11.95 2.91
CA THR A 212 -1.77 -11.78 2.75
C THR A 212 -2.40 -10.91 3.83
N SER A 213 -1.81 -10.92 5.03
CA SER A 213 -2.18 -9.99 6.08
C SER A 213 -0.98 -9.57 6.91
N TYR A 214 -1.06 -8.35 7.43
CA TYR A 214 -0.15 -7.77 8.40
C TYR A 214 -1.00 -7.11 9.49
N ALA A 215 -0.66 -7.34 10.74
CA ALA A 215 -1.33 -6.72 11.87
C ALA A 215 -0.31 -6.37 12.95
N GLN A 216 -0.40 -5.16 13.49
CA GLN A 216 0.36 -4.73 14.65
C GLN A 216 -0.56 -3.97 15.60
N TYR A 217 -0.47 -4.28 16.90
CA TYR A 217 -1.33 -3.73 17.95
C TYR A 217 -0.49 -3.16 19.11
N TYR A 218 -0.95 -2.05 19.67
CA TYR A 218 -0.28 -1.34 20.75
C TYR A 218 -1.17 -1.18 21.97
N THR A 219 -0.55 -0.94 23.11
CA THR A 219 -1.23 -0.87 24.42
C THR A 219 -2.24 0.25 24.56
N ASP A 220 -2.13 1.32 23.78
CA ASP A 220 -3.04 2.47 23.79
C ASP A 220 -4.21 2.35 22.79
N GLY A 221 -4.34 1.19 22.13
CA GLY A 221 -5.35 0.95 21.10
C GLY A 221 -4.93 1.37 19.69
N SER A 222 -3.74 1.95 19.51
CA SER A 222 -3.17 2.17 18.18
C SER A 222 -2.96 0.83 17.47
N SER A 223 -3.04 0.85 16.14
CA SER A 223 -2.84 -0.35 15.32
C SER A 223 -2.50 -0.02 13.87
N ALA A 224 -1.86 -0.98 13.21
CA ALA A 224 -1.67 -0.98 11.76
C ALA A 224 -2.09 -2.35 11.22
N LEU A 225 -3.12 -2.35 10.37
CA LEU A 225 -3.78 -3.54 9.85
C LEU A 225 -3.80 -3.48 8.32
N ILE A 226 -3.36 -4.55 7.69
CA ILE A 226 -3.46 -4.77 6.25
C ILE A 226 -4.01 -6.17 6.02
N SER A 227 -5.04 -6.30 5.20
CA SER A 227 -5.69 -7.57 4.93
C SER A 227 -6.14 -7.68 3.48
N GLY A 228 -6.29 -8.90 2.97
CA GLY A 228 -6.71 -9.15 1.59
C GLY A 228 -5.63 -8.83 0.55
N ALA A 229 -4.38 -8.68 0.99
CA ALA A 229 -3.26 -8.36 0.13
C ALA A 229 -2.69 -9.60 -0.57
N ALA A 230 -1.86 -9.38 -1.60
CA ALA A 230 -1.09 -10.43 -2.27
C ALA A 230 0.35 -9.94 -2.51
N MET A 231 1.01 -9.48 -1.44
CA MET A 231 2.30 -8.79 -1.53
C MET A 231 3.42 -9.80 -1.73
N ALA A 232 4.21 -9.66 -2.79
CA ALA A 232 5.40 -10.49 -2.97
C ALA A 232 6.43 -10.17 -1.88
N VAL A 233 6.99 -11.22 -1.27
CA VAL A 233 8.02 -11.08 -0.23
C VAL A 233 9.25 -11.92 -0.52
N SER A 234 10.38 -11.48 0.01
CA SER A 234 11.67 -12.16 -0.02
C SER A 234 12.34 -12.15 1.35
N GLY A 235 13.50 -12.80 1.47
CA GLY A 235 14.31 -12.76 2.69
C GLY A 235 14.73 -11.35 3.13
N SER A 236 14.78 -10.38 2.21
CA SER A 236 15.11 -8.99 2.52
C SER A 236 13.88 -8.13 2.83
N THR A 237 12.66 -8.66 2.66
CA THR A 237 11.45 -7.91 2.99
C THR A 237 11.46 -7.55 4.47
N VAL A 238 11.16 -6.29 4.75
CA VAL A 238 10.80 -5.83 6.08
C VAL A 238 9.29 -5.61 6.10
N ALA A 239 8.60 -6.32 6.98
CA ALA A 239 7.16 -6.18 7.15
C ALA A 239 6.86 -5.14 8.25
N ASN A 240 6.86 -3.86 7.89
CA ASN A 240 6.24 -2.79 8.68
C ASN A 240 5.34 -1.93 7.78
N GLU A 241 4.35 -1.29 8.37
CA GLU A 241 3.33 -0.54 7.66
C GLU A 241 3.90 0.58 6.77
N GLN A 242 4.93 1.30 7.22
CA GLN A 242 5.54 2.39 6.43
C GLN A 242 6.14 1.87 5.11
N GLN A 243 6.90 0.77 5.17
CA GLN A 243 7.52 0.20 3.97
C GLN A 243 6.52 -0.58 3.10
N LEU A 244 5.52 -1.19 3.72
CA LEU A 244 4.46 -1.88 2.98
C LEU A 244 3.59 -0.87 2.22
N LEU A 245 3.26 0.29 2.81
CA LEU A 245 2.46 1.34 2.19
C LEU A 245 3.20 2.12 1.10
N ALA A 246 4.51 2.26 1.23
CA ALA A 246 5.33 2.98 0.25
C ALA A 246 5.60 2.20 -1.06
N ASN A 247 5.22 0.91 -1.12
CA ASN A 247 5.45 0.08 -2.30
C ASN A 247 4.15 -0.14 -3.09
N ALA A 248 3.98 0.61 -4.19
CA ALA A 248 2.84 0.50 -5.09
C ALA A 248 2.56 -0.93 -5.59
N ALA A 249 3.59 -1.77 -5.75
CA ALA A 249 3.42 -3.15 -6.22
C ALA A 249 2.65 -4.04 -5.21
N ASN A 250 2.44 -3.57 -3.98
CA ASN A 250 1.66 -4.27 -2.97
C ASN A 250 0.14 -4.11 -3.15
N PHE A 251 -0.28 -3.15 -3.98
CA PHE A 251 -1.67 -2.70 -4.13
C PHE A 251 -2.00 -2.65 -5.63
N GLY A 252 -2.48 -3.77 -6.18
CA GLY A 252 -2.62 -3.99 -7.62
C GLY A 252 -4.05 -4.16 -8.12
N GLY A 253 -5.04 -3.93 -7.27
CA GLY A 253 -6.44 -3.84 -7.68
C GLY A 253 -7.17 -2.80 -6.83
N ASP A 254 -8.48 -2.67 -7.03
CA ASP A 254 -9.29 -1.69 -6.29
C ASP A 254 -9.19 -1.93 -4.77
N ASP A 255 -8.53 -1.01 -4.07
CA ASP A 255 -8.17 -1.12 -2.67
C ASP A 255 -8.78 0.00 -1.80
N VAL A 256 -8.89 -0.25 -0.50
CA VAL A 256 -9.42 0.72 0.47
C VAL A 256 -8.37 0.99 1.54
N ILE A 257 -7.89 2.23 1.61
CA ILE A 257 -6.79 2.63 2.48
C ILE A 257 -7.23 3.74 3.43
N GLY A 258 -7.34 3.41 4.72
CA GLY A 258 -7.64 4.37 5.78
C GLY A 258 -6.42 4.62 6.68
N ILE A 259 -5.95 5.86 6.74
CA ILE A 259 -4.80 6.27 7.56
C ILE A 259 -5.21 7.40 8.49
N THR A 260 -5.02 7.20 9.79
CA THR A 260 -5.19 8.20 10.84
C THR A 260 -3.90 8.30 11.62
N LEU A 261 -3.24 9.44 11.48
CA LEU A 261 -2.00 9.76 12.16
C LEU A 261 -2.20 10.95 13.12
N PRO A 262 -1.26 11.19 14.04
CA PRO A 262 -1.22 12.42 14.80
C PRO A 262 -1.01 13.64 13.89
N ALA A 263 -1.39 14.82 14.37
CA ALA A 263 -1.24 16.09 13.65
C ALA A 263 0.18 16.35 13.13
N ASN A 264 1.19 15.98 13.90
CA ASN A 264 2.60 16.12 13.56
C ASN A 264 3.28 14.76 13.72
N VAL A 265 3.91 14.30 12.66
CA VAL A 265 4.71 13.06 12.66
C VAL A 265 6.18 13.43 12.43
N GLY A 266 7.11 12.61 12.97
CA GLY A 266 8.54 12.91 12.90
C GLY A 266 9.19 12.54 11.57
N ASN A 267 8.57 11.63 10.81
CA ASN A 267 9.09 11.10 9.56
C ASN A 267 8.06 11.25 8.43
N ASP A 268 8.54 11.26 7.19
CA ASP A 268 7.70 11.24 6.00
C ASP A 268 6.97 9.89 5.84
N TRP A 269 5.70 9.96 5.47
CA TRP A 269 4.83 8.85 5.13
C TRP A 269 4.41 8.98 3.68
N LEU A 270 4.62 7.90 2.92
CA LEU A 270 4.11 7.77 1.56
C LEU A 270 3.09 6.63 1.52
N ILE A 271 1.92 6.93 0.99
CA ILE A 271 0.91 5.94 0.59
C ILE A 271 0.98 5.82 -0.93
N ALA A 272 1.39 4.66 -1.43
CA ALA A 272 1.39 4.36 -2.86
C ALA A 272 0.33 3.28 -3.12
N SER A 273 -0.85 3.66 -3.61
CA SER A 273 -1.99 2.75 -3.77
C SER A 273 -1.95 1.92 -5.06
N GLY A 274 -1.09 2.26 -6.00
CA GLY A 274 -0.68 1.35 -7.07
C GLY A 274 -1.67 1.29 -8.22
N ALA A 275 -2.13 0.09 -8.59
CA ALA A 275 -3.03 -0.06 -9.73
C ALA A 275 -4.43 -0.43 -9.23
N GLY A 276 -5.46 0.11 -9.86
CA GLY A 276 -6.85 -0.10 -9.44
C GLY A 276 -7.56 1.22 -9.25
N ASN A 277 -8.88 1.18 -9.03
CA ASN A 277 -9.62 2.36 -8.61
C ASN A 277 -9.64 2.39 -7.08
N ASP A 278 -8.70 3.11 -6.48
CA ASP A 278 -8.47 3.06 -5.05
C ASP A 278 -9.26 4.12 -4.30
N ARG A 279 -9.62 3.79 -3.05
CA ARG A 279 -10.22 4.74 -2.12
C ARG A 279 -9.28 4.96 -0.95
N ILE A 280 -8.68 6.13 -0.90
CA ILE A 280 -7.76 6.55 0.14
C ILE A 280 -8.46 7.58 1.03
N SER A 281 -8.37 7.42 2.35
CA SER A 281 -8.84 8.40 3.33
C SER A 281 -7.72 8.69 4.32
N ILE A 282 -7.33 9.96 4.41
CA ILE A 282 -6.24 10.39 5.29
C ILE A 282 -6.71 11.44 6.30
N THR A 283 -6.16 11.33 7.50
CA THR A 283 -6.33 12.27 8.62
C THR A 283 -5.01 12.38 9.37
N GLY A 284 -4.60 13.60 9.74
CA GLY A 284 -3.33 13.88 10.40
C GLY A 284 -2.12 13.73 9.49
N GLY A 285 -0.93 13.56 10.05
CA GLY A 285 0.33 13.46 9.32
C GLY A 285 0.98 14.81 8.97
N GLY A 286 0.22 15.92 9.06
CA GLY A 286 0.74 17.25 8.75
C GLY A 286 1.34 17.32 7.35
N ALA A 287 2.42 18.07 7.18
CA ALA A 287 3.14 18.20 5.91
C ALA A 287 3.97 16.96 5.51
N HIS A 288 4.00 15.93 6.37
CA HIS A 288 4.82 14.74 6.20
C HIS A 288 4.05 13.54 5.63
N LEU A 289 2.78 13.72 5.24
CA LEU A 289 1.99 12.66 4.62
C LEU A 289 1.72 12.99 3.15
N ALA A 290 2.11 12.06 2.28
CA ALA A 290 1.92 12.14 0.84
C ALA A 290 1.19 10.89 0.30
N VAL A 291 0.46 11.09 -0.81
CA VAL A 291 -0.27 10.03 -1.53
C VAL A 291 0.15 10.02 -2.99
N ASN A 292 0.32 8.81 -3.53
CA ASN A 292 0.42 8.53 -4.95
C ASN A 292 -0.66 7.49 -5.31
N GLY A 293 -1.70 7.92 -6.04
CA GLY A 293 -2.82 7.08 -6.46
C GLY A 293 -2.37 5.97 -7.41
N GLY A 294 -1.56 6.32 -8.39
CA GLY A 294 -0.95 5.36 -9.31
C GLY A 294 -1.75 5.28 -10.60
N SER A 295 -2.32 4.14 -10.96
CA SER A 295 -3.11 4.00 -12.19
C SER A 295 -4.53 3.57 -11.88
N GLY A 296 -5.52 4.28 -12.40
CA GLY A 296 -6.93 3.95 -12.26
C GLY A 296 -7.75 5.21 -12.02
N ARG A 297 -8.89 5.09 -11.35
CA ARG A 297 -9.69 6.25 -10.96
C ARG A 297 -9.69 6.33 -9.44
N ASP A 298 -8.73 7.07 -8.91
CA ASP A 298 -8.48 7.10 -7.49
C ASP A 298 -9.29 8.20 -6.81
N THR A 299 -9.76 7.90 -5.61
CA THR A 299 -10.47 8.84 -4.76
C THR A 299 -9.69 9.06 -3.48
N VAL A 300 -9.20 10.28 -3.27
CA VAL A 300 -8.47 10.68 -2.06
C VAL A 300 -9.33 11.61 -1.22
N VAL A 301 -9.76 11.13 -0.05
CA VAL A 301 -10.52 11.89 0.94
C VAL A 301 -9.55 12.60 1.89
N LEU A 302 -9.58 13.93 1.87
CA LEU A 302 -8.71 14.82 2.64
C LEU A 302 -9.52 15.40 3.80
N ASN A 303 -9.28 14.89 5.01
CA ASN A 303 -10.06 15.30 6.19
C ASN A 303 -9.48 16.51 6.92
N ASP A 304 -8.18 16.76 6.81
CA ASP A 304 -7.48 17.84 7.50
C ASP A 304 -6.11 18.16 6.85
N TYR A 305 -5.37 19.09 7.48
CA TYR A 305 -4.00 19.52 7.14
C TYR A 305 -3.74 19.79 5.64
N GLY A 306 -2.45 19.80 5.26
CA GLY A 306 -1.98 20.07 3.92
C GLY A 306 -1.04 18.95 3.49
N HIS A 307 -1.42 18.23 2.45
CA HIS A 307 -0.76 17.03 1.96
C HIS A 307 -0.29 17.18 0.52
N ALA A 308 0.70 16.38 0.13
CA ALA A 308 1.10 16.23 -1.27
C ALA A 308 0.39 15.04 -1.90
N ILE A 309 -0.51 15.30 -2.83
CA ILE A 309 -1.34 14.28 -3.47
C ILE A 309 -1.03 14.27 -4.97
N ASN A 310 -0.62 13.10 -5.45
CA ASN A 310 -0.50 12.79 -6.86
C ASN A 310 -1.61 11.79 -7.21
N GLY A 311 -2.54 12.15 -8.10
CA GLY A 311 -3.57 11.21 -8.57
C GLY A 311 -2.95 10.11 -9.42
N GLY A 312 -2.29 10.50 -10.51
CA GLY A 312 -1.50 9.60 -11.33
C GLY A 312 -2.10 9.46 -12.73
N GLU A 313 -2.24 8.23 -13.21
CA GLU A 313 -2.89 7.93 -14.48
C GLU A 313 -4.38 7.69 -14.26
N GLY A 314 -5.22 8.38 -15.04
CA GLY A 314 -6.65 8.14 -15.11
C GLY A 314 -7.45 9.38 -14.75
N VAL A 315 -8.59 9.22 -14.09
CA VAL A 315 -9.46 10.34 -13.69
C VAL A 315 -9.61 10.31 -12.19
N ASP A 316 -8.80 11.14 -11.53
CA ASP A 316 -8.65 11.11 -10.08
C ASP A 316 -9.46 12.22 -9.41
N THR A 317 -9.94 11.94 -8.20
CA THR A 317 -10.80 12.83 -7.43
C THR A 317 -10.27 13.08 -6.03
N ALA A 318 -9.97 14.35 -5.72
CA ALA A 318 -9.70 14.81 -4.37
C ALA A 318 -11.02 15.24 -3.72
N VAL A 319 -11.35 14.70 -2.55
CA VAL A 319 -12.61 14.95 -1.85
C VAL A 319 -12.35 15.78 -0.60
N PHE A 320 -13.06 16.90 -0.49
CA PHE A 320 -13.05 17.80 0.65
C PHE A 320 -14.45 17.85 1.29
N ALA A 321 -14.50 17.81 2.63
CA ALA A 321 -15.75 17.69 3.36
C ALA A 321 -16.60 18.98 3.38
N GLY A 322 -16.00 20.16 3.16
CA GLY A 322 -16.69 21.45 3.18
C GLY A 322 -17.28 21.87 1.83
N ALA A 323 -18.06 22.95 1.83
CA ALA A 323 -18.55 23.60 0.61
C ALA A 323 -17.41 24.27 -0.17
N ARG A 324 -17.55 24.43 -1.49
CA ARG A 324 -16.53 25.04 -2.37
C ARG A 324 -16.06 26.40 -1.86
N ALA A 325 -16.97 27.23 -1.33
CA ALA A 325 -16.65 28.56 -0.82
C ALA A 325 -15.71 28.57 0.40
N SER A 326 -15.57 27.44 1.11
CA SER A 326 -14.67 27.30 2.24
C SER A 326 -13.20 27.10 1.85
N TYR A 327 -12.91 26.94 0.55
CA TYR A 327 -11.58 26.62 0.05
C TYR A 327 -11.07 27.63 -0.98
N ALA A 328 -9.78 27.94 -0.89
CA ALA A 328 -9.03 28.64 -1.94
C ALA A 328 -8.37 27.58 -2.84
N VAL A 329 -8.65 27.66 -4.15
CA VAL A 329 -8.07 26.79 -5.18
C VAL A 329 -7.28 27.68 -6.13
N ALA A 330 -6.00 27.36 -6.34
CA ALA A 330 -5.14 28.11 -7.23
C ALA A 330 -4.23 27.19 -8.03
N ALA A 331 -4.16 27.41 -9.35
CA ALA A 331 -3.20 26.75 -10.21
C ALA A 331 -1.77 27.16 -9.87
N VAL A 332 -0.87 26.19 -9.91
CA VAL A 332 0.57 26.33 -9.68
C VAL A 332 1.34 25.54 -10.72
N ALA A 333 2.66 25.70 -10.75
CA ALA A 333 3.49 24.85 -11.59
C ALA A 333 3.31 23.37 -11.19
N GLY A 334 2.87 22.54 -12.14
CA GLY A 334 2.70 21.10 -11.92
C GLY A 334 1.35 20.67 -11.31
N GLY A 335 0.39 21.58 -11.11
CA GLY A 335 -0.94 21.22 -10.63
C GLY A 335 -1.67 22.34 -9.92
N TYR A 336 -2.27 22.03 -8.77
CA TYR A 336 -3.11 22.95 -8.00
C TYR A 336 -2.76 22.96 -6.53
N THR A 337 -3.09 24.05 -5.88
CA THR A 337 -3.11 24.16 -4.42
C THR A 337 -4.54 24.28 -3.92
N VAL A 338 -4.86 23.61 -2.82
CA VAL A 338 -6.17 23.68 -2.16
C VAL A 338 -5.98 23.86 -0.66
N GLY A 339 -6.37 25.00 -0.13
CA GLY A 339 -6.32 25.32 1.29
C GLY A 339 -7.62 25.91 1.80
N ALA A 340 -7.78 26.00 3.12
CA ALA A 340 -8.90 26.72 3.71
C ALA A 340 -8.87 28.20 3.28
N ALA A 341 -10.02 28.77 2.92
CA ALA A 341 -10.12 30.16 2.50
C ALA A 341 -9.72 31.15 3.62
N ALA A 342 -9.85 30.74 4.88
CA ALA A 342 -9.41 31.49 6.05
C ALA A 342 -7.87 31.50 6.25
N GLY A 343 -7.12 30.75 5.42
CA GLY A 343 -5.70 30.50 5.58
C GLY A 343 -5.40 29.25 6.41
N GLY A 344 -4.16 28.77 6.33
CA GLY A 344 -3.69 27.57 7.04
C GLY A 344 -2.84 26.66 6.15
N ALA A 345 -2.81 25.38 6.50
CA ALA A 345 -2.14 24.36 5.69
C ALA A 345 -2.80 24.23 4.32
N VAL A 346 -1.99 23.87 3.32
CA VAL A 346 -2.38 23.82 1.91
C VAL A 346 -2.03 22.46 1.35
N ASN A 347 -2.96 21.85 0.63
CA ASN A 347 -2.75 20.63 -0.13
C ASN A 347 -2.17 20.98 -1.50
N THR A 348 -1.18 20.23 -1.97
CA THR A 348 -0.69 20.30 -3.34
C THR A 348 -1.19 19.09 -4.11
N LEU A 349 -1.88 19.34 -5.21
CA LEU A 349 -2.54 18.35 -6.05
C LEU A 349 -1.85 18.31 -7.42
N SER A 350 -1.21 17.21 -7.78
CA SER A 350 -0.65 16.97 -9.12
C SER A 350 -1.38 15.81 -9.79
N ASN A 351 -1.52 15.86 -11.12
CA ASN A 351 -2.26 14.84 -11.90
C ASN A 351 -3.62 14.51 -11.24
N MET A 352 -4.38 15.56 -10.95
CA MET A 352 -5.71 15.48 -10.36
C MET A 352 -6.70 16.12 -11.32
N GLU A 353 -7.68 15.35 -11.80
CA GLU A 353 -8.65 15.80 -12.79
C GLU A 353 -9.86 16.45 -12.13
N ARG A 354 -10.18 16.06 -10.89
CA ARG A 354 -11.40 16.48 -10.19
C ARG A 354 -11.13 16.88 -8.74
N ILE A 355 -11.87 17.89 -8.28
CA ILE A 355 -12.09 18.13 -6.85
C ILE A 355 -13.59 18.01 -6.56
N GLN A 356 -13.95 17.26 -5.53
CA GLN A 356 -15.30 17.19 -5.00
C GLN A 356 -15.40 17.93 -3.67
N PHE A 357 -16.37 18.84 -3.58
CA PHE A 357 -16.80 19.51 -2.35
C PHE A 357 -18.19 19.02 -1.93
N ALA A 358 -18.67 19.48 -0.78
CA ALA A 358 -19.99 19.12 -0.27
C ALA A 358 -21.17 19.60 -1.14
N ASP A 359 -20.97 20.67 -1.92
CA ASP A 359 -22.03 21.37 -2.68
C ASP A 359 -21.82 21.37 -4.21
N SER A 360 -20.59 21.14 -4.67
CA SER A 360 -20.20 21.22 -6.09
C SER A 360 -18.86 20.52 -6.34
N SER A 361 -18.44 20.44 -7.61
CA SER A 361 -17.13 19.94 -7.98
C SER A 361 -16.40 20.90 -8.92
N LEU A 362 -15.08 20.78 -9.00
CA LEU A 362 -14.24 21.45 -10.00
C LEU A 362 -13.59 20.43 -10.93
N ALA A 363 -13.58 20.74 -12.23
CA ALA A 363 -12.79 20.01 -13.22
C ALA A 363 -11.46 20.75 -13.46
N LEU A 364 -10.34 20.04 -13.31
CA LEU A 364 -8.98 20.59 -13.23
C LEU A 364 -8.10 20.27 -14.45
N ASP A 365 -8.48 19.30 -15.27
CA ASP A 365 -7.82 18.91 -16.53
C ASP A 365 -8.12 19.91 -17.65
N VAL A 366 -7.74 21.16 -17.43
CA VAL A 366 -7.99 22.32 -18.29
C VAL A 366 -7.22 22.27 -19.61
N THR A 367 -6.19 21.41 -19.67
CA THR A 367 -5.48 21.04 -20.90
C THR A 367 -6.01 19.74 -21.52
N GLY A 368 -6.83 18.97 -20.78
CA GLY A 368 -7.43 17.70 -21.17
C GLY A 368 -8.93 17.82 -21.50
N SER A 369 -9.70 16.80 -21.09
CA SER A 369 -11.11 16.63 -21.43
C SER A 369 -11.97 17.81 -20.97
N ALA A 370 -11.77 18.31 -19.75
CA ALA A 370 -12.55 19.44 -19.27
C ALA A 370 -12.26 20.73 -20.03
N GLY A 371 -11.00 20.99 -20.37
CA GLY A 371 -10.64 22.14 -21.21
C GLY A 371 -11.26 22.07 -22.60
N GLN A 372 -11.19 20.89 -23.22
CA GLN A 372 -11.81 20.61 -24.51
C GLN A 372 -13.32 20.84 -24.49
N LEU A 373 -14.01 20.34 -23.47
CA LEU A 373 -15.44 20.54 -23.31
C LEU A 373 -15.79 22.03 -23.15
N PHE A 374 -15.03 22.77 -22.34
CA PHE A 374 -15.26 24.20 -22.15
C PHE A 374 -15.15 24.98 -23.47
N ARG A 375 -14.07 24.74 -24.23
CA ARG A 375 -13.87 25.39 -25.55
C ARG A 375 -14.91 24.99 -26.58
N LEU A 376 -15.39 23.74 -26.51
CA LEU A 376 -16.47 23.27 -27.37
C LEU A 376 -17.78 24.00 -27.06
N TYR A 377 -18.12 24.21 -25.78
CA TYR A 377 -19.26 25.04 -25.37
C TYR A 377 -19.12 26.49 -25.84
N GLN A 378 -17.93 27.08 -25.67
CA GLN A 378 -17.65 28.43 -26.16
C GLN A 378 -17.83 28.52 -27.67
N SER A 379 -17.33 27.54 -28.42
CA SER A 379 -17.44 27.52 -29.88
C SER A 379 -18.85 27.23 -30.38
N ALA A 380 -19.57 26.31 -29.73
CA ALA A 380 -20.88 25.87 -30.16
C ALA A 380 -22.01 26.80 -29.71
N PHE A 381 -21.84 27.50 -28.58
CA PHE A 381 -22.92 28.23 -27.92
C PHE A 381 -22.52 29.64 -27.46
N ASN A 382 -21.26 30.06 -27.65
CA ASN A 382 -20.74 31.36 -27.21
C ASN A 382 -20.95 31.60 -25.70
N ARG A 383 -20.73 30.57 -24.90
CA ARG A 383 -20.84 30.63 -23.43
C ARG A 383 -20.04 29.51 -22.77
N ALA A 384 -19.75 29.70 -21.49
CA ALA A 384 -19.31 28.62 -20.60
C ALA A 384 -20.42 27.54 -20.45
N PRO A 385 -20.04 26.28 -20.20
CA PRO A 385 -21.01 25.25 -19.84
C PRO A 385 -21.72 25.60 -18.53
N ASP A 386 -23.02 25.29 -18.46
CA ASP A 386 -23.71 25.25 -17.18
C ASP A 386 -23.26 24.03 -16.36
N MET A 387 -23.40 24.08 -15.04
CA MET A 387 -22.83 23.07 -14.15
C MET A 387 -23.37 21.65 -14.40
N LEU A 388 -24.65 21.51 -14.73
CA LEU A 388 -25.28 20.22 -15.01
C LEU A 388 -24.83 19.67 -16.36
N GLY A 389 -24.81 20.51 -17.40
CA GLY A 389 -24.31 20.18 -18.73
C GLY A 389 -22.84 19.76 -18.69
N ALA A 390 -21.99 20.51 -17.97
CA ALA A 390 -20.60 20.14 -17.73
C ALA A 390 -20.50 18.74 -17.12
N GLY A 391 -21.22 18.47 -16.02
CA GLY A 391 -21.17 17.18 -15.36
C GLY A 391 -21.62 16.01 -16.22
N PHE A 392 -22.67 16.20 -17.03
CA PHE A 392 -23.15 15.17 -17.96
C PHE A 392 -22.09 14.81 -19.00
N TRP A 393 -21.50 15.81 -19.67
CA TRP A 393 -20.54 15.56 -20.74
C TRP A 393 -19.17 15.13 -20.22
N LEU A 394 -18.70 15.67 -19.10
CA LEU A 394 -17.47 15.18 -18.46
C LEU A 394 -17.60 13.71 -18.13
N LYS A 395 -18.72 13.27 -17.53
CA LYS A 395 -18.96 11.85 -17.28
C LYS A 395 -19.00 11.02 -18.56
N ALA A 396 -19.56 11.55 -19.65
CA ALA A 396 -19.55 10.88 -20.94
C ALA A 396 -18.11 10.72 -21.47
N MET A 397 -17.29 11.77 -21.41
CA MET A 397 -15.88 11.76 -21.83
C MET A 397 -15.03 10.84 -20.96
N ASP A 398 -15.24 10.88 -19.64
CA ASP A 398 -14.59 9.99 -18.68
C ASP A 398 -14.94 8.52 -18.99
N ASN A 399 -16.11 8.24 -19.56
CA ASN A 399 -16.52 6.90 -20.01
C ASN A 399 -16.22 6.62 -21.49
N GLY A 400 -15.39 7.43 -22.15
CA GLY A 400 -14.85 7.17 -23.48
C GLY A 400 -15.60 7.83 -24.64
N ALA A 401 -16.58 8.70 -24.38
CA ALA A 401 -17.18 9.51 -25.44
C ALA A 401 -16.14 10.47 -26.02
N THR A 402 -16.04 10.53 -27.35
CA THR A 402 -15.08 11.43 -28.01
C THR A 402 -15.63 12.84 -28.10
N LEU A 403 -14.74 13.83 -28.12
CA LEU A 403 -15.11 15.22 -28.34
C LEU A 403 -15.88 15.42 -29.66
N GLU A 404 -15.59 14.62 -30.68
CA GLU A 404 -16.31 14.63 -31.97
C GLU A 404 -17.75 14.13 -31.85
N GLN A 405 -18.00 13.08 -31.06
CA GLN A 405 -19.36 12.61 -30.80
C GLN A 405 -20.18 13.69 -30.08
N ILE A 406 -19.57 14.41 -29.14
CA ILE A 406 -20.20 15.51 -28.42
C ILE A 406 -20.47 16.68 -29.37
N ALA A 407 -19.49 17.07 -30.18
CA ALA A 407 -19.63 18.11 -31.19
C ALA A 407 -20.76 17.79 -32.20
N ALA A 408 -20.87 16.53 -32.64
CA ALA A 408 -21.95 16.09 -33.52
C ALA A 408 -23.33 16.26 -32.87
N GLY A 409 -23.45 15.99 -31.57
CA GLY A 409 -24.66 16.29 -30.79
C GLY A 409 -24.94 17.79 -30.68
N PHE A 410 -23.91 18.60 -30.40
CA PHE A 410 -24.06 20.05 -30.23
C PHE A 410 -24.54 20.73 -31.50
N THR A 411 -24.03 20.34 -32.67
CA THR A 411 -24.48 20.92 -33.95
C THR A 411 -25.95 20.61 -34.30
N GLN A 412 -26.56 19.64 -33.62
CA GLN A 412 -27.98 19.30 -33.75
C GLN A 412 -28.84 19.96 -32.65
N ALA A 413 -28.22 20.56 -31.63
CA ALA A 413 -28.94 21.19 -30.54
C ALA A 413 -29.71 22.42 -31.03
N PRO A 414 -30.93 22.69 -30.53
CA PRO A 414 -31.70 23.87 -30.90
C PRO A 414 -30.95 25.20 -30.72
N GLU A 415 -30.09 25.29 -29.70
CA GLU A 415 -29.25 26.46 -29.43
C GLU A 415 -28.25 26.70 -30.56
N PHE A 416 -27.57 25.66 -31.03
CA PHE A 416 -26.66 25.76 -32.18
C PHE A 416 -27.42 26.14 -33.45
N VAL A 417 -28.57 25.51 -33.70
CA VAL A 417 -29.40 25.80 -34.89
C VAL A 417 -29.88 27.25 -34.88
N ALA A 418 -30.20 27.81 -33.72
CA ALA A 418 -30.57 29.22 -33.57
C ALA A 418 -29.39 30.16 -33.84
N LEU A 419 -28.20 29.82 -33.35
CA LEU A 419 -27.00 30.65 -33.52
C LEU A 419 -26.44 30.57 -34.95
N TYR A 420 -26.29 29.38 -35.52
CA TYR A 420 -25.53 29.11 -36.76
C TYR A 420 -26.40 28.65 -37.93
N GLY A 421 -27.66 28.28 -37.69
CA GLY A 421 -28.49 27.53 -38.64
C GLY A 421 -28.29 26.01 -38.52
N SER A 422 -29.13 25.23 -39.22
CA SER A 422 -29.03 23.77 -39.23
C SER A 422 -27.66 23.31 -39.73
N ALA A 423 -27.05 22.26 -39.17
CA ALA A 423 -25.79 21.70 -39.70
C ALA A 423 -25.88 21.23 -41.16
N ALA A 424 -27.10 20.99 -41.67
CA ALA A 424 -27.38 20.74 -43.09
C ALA A 424 -27.41 22.02 -43.95
N ASN A 425 -27.06 23.20 -43.39
CA ASN A 425 -27.25 24.54 -43.97
C ASN A 425 -26.77 24.64 -45.43
N THR A 426 -27.55 25.35 -46.25
CA THR A 426 -27.15 25.80 -47.58
C THR A 426 -26.28 27.06 -47.55
N ASP A 427 -26.33 27.85 -46.48
CA ASP A 427 -25.47 29.04 -46.29
C ASP A 427 -24.29 28.77 -45.36
N ARG A 428 -23.29 28.05 -45.88
CA ARG A 428 -22.07 27.65 -45.15
C ARG A 428 -21.14 28.83 -44.86
N ALA A 429 -21.16 29.87 -45.69
CA ALA A 429 -20.30 31.05 -45.52
C ALA A 429 -20.69 31.84 -44.26
N THR A 430 -21.99 32.02 -44.03
CA THR A 430 -22.50 32.63 -42.79
C THR A 430 -22.19 31.78 -41.56
N LEU A 431 -22.31 30.45 -41.66
CA LEU A 431 -21.95 29.54 -40.56
C LEU A 431 -20.49 29.72 -40.14
N ILE A 432 -19.55 29.71 -41.11
CA ILE A 432 -18.12 29.88 -40.84
C ILE A 432 -17.83 31.26 -40.25
N THR A 433 -18.44 32.32 -40.79
CA THR A 433 -18.28 33.69 -40.28
C THR A 433 -18.69 33.78 -38.81
N LYS A 434 -19.82 33.16 -38.44
CA LYS A 434 -20.27 33.11 -37.04
C LYS A 434 -19.35 32.28 -36.15
N LEU A 435 -18.71 31.23 -36.65
CA LEU A 435 -17.72 30.47 -35.87
C LEU A 435 -16.51 31.34 -35.53
N TYR A 436 -16.02 32.18 -36.47
CA TYR A 436 -15.00 33.18 -36.15
C TYR A 436 -15.45 34.14 -35.04
N GLN A 437 -16.65 34.68 -35.15
CA GLN A 437 -17.17 35.67 -34.21
C GLN A 437 -17.41 35.09 -32.80
N ASN A 438 -17.96 33.87 -32.71
CA ASN A 438 -18.37 33.30 -31.43
C ASN A 438 -17.29 32.44 -30.77
N ALA A 439 -16.47 31.73 -31.55
CA ALA A 439 -15.42 30.87 -31.02
C ALA A 439 -14.09 31.62 -30.82
N LEU A 440 -13.79 32.60 -31.69
CA LEU A 440 -12.51 33.33 -31.70
C LEU A 440 -12.66 34.83 -31.39
N GLU A 441 -13.87 35.30 -31.13
CA GLU A 441 -14.17 36.70 -30.78
C GLU A 441 -13.66 37.73 -31.81
N ARG A 442 -13.64 37.36 -33.09
CA ARG A 442 -13.16 38.23 -34.18
C ARG A 442 -13.85 37.97 -35.51
N GLU A 443 -13.66 38.90 -36.45
CA GLU A 443 -14.05 38.71 -37.85
C GLU A 443 -13.07 37.80 -38.60
N PRO A 444 -13.53 37.04 -39.62
CA PRO A 444 -12.65 36.28 -40.49
C PRO A 444 -11.75 37.21 -41.30
N GLU A 445 -10.49 36.81 -41.44
CA GLU A 445 -9.55 37.47 -42.33
C GLU A 445 -9.87 37.20 -43.82
N PRO A 446 -9.41 38.04 -44.75
CA PRO A 446 -9.60 37.82 -46.18
C PRO A 446 -9.15 36.41 -46.62
N GLY A 447 -10.04 35.67 -47.27
CA GLY A 447 -9.79 34.30 -47.75
C GLY A 447 -9.96 33.19 -46.70
N ALA A 448 -10.17 33.54 -45.42
CA ALA A 448 -10.33 32.55 -44.35
C ALA A 448 -11.64 31.76 -44.48
N VAL A 449 -12.75 32.42 -44.87
CA VAL A 449 -14.03 31.75 -45.11
C VAL A 449 -13.93 30.77 -46.29
N ASP A 450 -13.29 31.18 -47.39
CA ASP A 450 -13.10 30.34 -48.58
C ASP A 450 -12.29 29.08 -48.28
N PHE A 451 -11.28 29.19 -47.41
CA PHE A 451 -10.51 28.05 -46.94
C PHE A 451 -11.43 27.01 -46.28
N TRP A 452 -12.26 27.40 -45.31
CA TRP A 452 -13.16 26.47 -44.61
C TRP A 452 -14.29 25.95 -45.50
N LEU A 453 -14.78 26.74 -46.45
CA LEU A 453 -15.71 26.26 -47.47
C LEU A 453 -15.09 25.13 -48.29
N SER A 454 -13.83 25.27 -48.73
CA SER A 454 -13.11 24.21 -49.45
C SER A 454 -12.90 22.95 -48.60
N VAL A 455 -12.76 23.10 -47.28
CA VAL A 455 -12.64 21.99 -46.32
C VAL A 455 -13.97 21.22 -46.24
N LEU A 456 -15.10 21.93 -46.15
CA LEU A 456 -16.44 21.32 -46.18
C LEU A 456 -16.73 20.63 -47.53
N GLU A 457 -16.32 21.22 -48.65
CA GLU A 457 -16.47 20.62 -49.99
C GLU A 457 -15.71 19.30 -50.15
N ARG A 458 -14.60 19.13 -49.42
CA ARG A 458 -13.81 17.89 -49.38
C ARG A 458 -14.39 16.82 -48.45
N GLY A 459 -15.55 17.06 -47.85
CA GLY A 459 -16.28 16.08 -47.04
C GLY A 459 -16.00 16.15 -45.53
N VAL A 460 -15.23 17.13 -45.05
CA VAL A 460 -15.13 17.40 -43.61
C VAL A 460 -16.48 17.91 -43.11
N THR A 461 -16.91 17.42 -41.97
CA THR A 461 -18.24 17.73 -41.43
C THR A 461 -18.25 19.04 -40.63
N VAL A 462 -19.41 19.65 -40.45
CA VAL A 462 -19.57 20.85 -39.60
C VAL A 462 -19.07 20.62 -38.15
N PRO A 463 -19.36 19.48 -37.49
CA PRO A 463 -18.76 19.16 -36.20
C PRO A 463 -17.22 19.21 -36.22
N GLN A 464 -16.59 18.64 -37.24
CA GLN A 464 -15.13 18.64 -37.37
C GLN A 464 -14.56 20.05 -37.64
N VAL A 465 -15.26 20.87 -38.43
CA VAL A 465 -14.88 22.28 -38.61
C VAL A 465 -14.98 23.03 -37.28
N MET A 466 -16.08 22.89 -36.55
CA MET A 466 -16.26 23.51 -35.23
C MET A 466 -15.16 23.09 -34.24
N LEU A 467 -14.76 21.81 -34.25
CA LEU A 467 -13.62 21.34 -33.46
C LEU A 467 -12.30 22.00 -33.87
N GLY A 468 -12.09 22.25 -35.16
CA GLY A 468 -10.94 23.00 -35.66
C GLY A 468 -10.87 24.43 -35.09
N PHE A 469 -12.01 25.09 -34.90
CA PHE A 469 -12.07 26.38 -34.20
C PHE A 469 -11.83 26.21 -32.69
N SER A 470 -12.57 25.29 -32.04
CA SER A 470 -12.50 25.02 -30.59
C SER A 470 -11.08 24.71 -30.12
N GLU A 471 -10.36 23.88 -30.86
CA GLU A 471 -9.04 23.38 -30.47
C GLU A 471 -7.89 24.14 -31.14
N SER A 472 -8.18 25.26 -31.80
CA SER A 472 -7.15 26.15 -32.32
C SER A 472 -6.32 26.77 -31.18
N PRO A 473 -5.03 27.08 -31.41
CA PRO A 473 -4.20 27.80 -30.44
C PRO A 473 -4.81 29.15 -30.00
N GLU A 474 -5.56 29.79 -30.90
CA GLU A 474 -6.27 31.04 -30.62
C GLU A 474 -7.39 30.85 -29.59
N SER A 475 -8.29 29.87 -29.82
CA SER A 475 -9.35 29.52 -28.87
C SER A 475 -8.76 29.07 -27.52
N GLN A 476 -7.69 28.27 -27.53
CA GLN A 476 -6.99 27.88 -26.30
C GLN A 476 -6.46 29.10 -25.54
N GLY A 477 -5.86 30.06 -26.24
CA GLY A 477 -5.36 31.31 -25.65
C GLY A 477 -6.46 32.18 -25.03
N LEU A 478 -7.59 32.34 -25.74
CA LEU A 478 -8.74 33.12 -25.25
C LEU A 478 -9.34 32.53 -23.98
N ASN A 479 -9.44 31.20 -23.91
CA ASN A 479 -10.12 30.51 -22.81
C ASN A 479 -9.19 30.19 -21.62
N ALA A 480 -7.87 30.19 -21.80
CA ALA A 480 -6.91 29.76 -20.77
C ALA A 480 -7.08 30.50 -19.43
N GLY A 481 -7.29 31.81 -19.46
CA GLY A 481 -7.50 32.61 -18.25
C GLY A 481 -8.81 32.32 -17.52
N LEU A 482 -9.86 31.92 -18.26
CA LEU A 482 -11.20 31.65 -17.72
C LEU A 482 -11.24 30.34 -16.92
N ILE A 483 -10.45 29.36 -17.35
CA ILE A 483 -10.42 28.02 -16.75
C ILE A 483 -9.15 27.74 -15.97
N ALA A 484 -8.25 28.72 -15.77
CA ALA A 484 -6.94 28.49 -15.15
C ALA A 484 -7.01 27.76 -13.79
N ASN A 485 -8.04 28.03 -12.98
CA ASN A 485 -8.26 27.39 -11.67
C ASN A 485 -9.30 26.25 -11.72
N GLY A 486 -9.53 25.69 -12.90
CA GLY A 486 -10.65 24.80 -13.18
C GLY A 486 -11.99 25.54 -13.27
N TYR A 487 -13.05 24.79 -13.58
CA TYR A 487 -14.42 25.32 -13.59
C TYR A 487 -15.41 24.39 -12.89
N ALA A 488 -16.49 24.98 -12.37
CA ALA A 488 -17.47 24.27 -11.56
C ALA A 488 -18.41 23.40 -12.38
N TYR A 489 -18.73 22.24 -11.85
CA TYR A 489 -19.75 21.34 -12.40
C TYR A 489 -20.50 20.63 -11.28
N THR A 490 -21.66 20.07 -11.62
CA THR A 490 -22.42 19.18 -10.73
C THR A 490 -22.18 17.75 -11.19
N PRO A 491 -21.57 16.87 -10.37
CA PRO A 491 -21.38 15.47 -10.73
C PRO A 491 -22.69 14.82 -11.19
N PHE A 492 -22.65 14.17 -12.34
CA PHE A 492 -23.81 13.46 -12.88
C PHE A 492 -23.87 12.04 -12.27
N ALA A 493 -25.04 11.68 -11.72
CA ALA A 493 -25.28 10.43 -11.01
C ALA A 493 -25.04 9.19 -11.88
#